data_AF-A0A9D5II86-F1
#
_entry.id   AF-A0A9D5II86-F1
#
_cell.length_a   1.000
_cell.length_b   1.000
_cell.length_c   1.000
_cell.angle_alpha   90.00
_cell.angle_beta   90.00
_cell.angle_gamma   90.00
#
_symmetry.space_group_name_H-M   'P 1'
#
loop_
_entity.id
_entity.type
_entity.pdbx_description
1 polymer ?
#
loop_
_entity_poly.entity_id
_entity_poly.type
_entity_poly.pdbx_seq_one_letter_code
_entity_poly.pdbx_strand_id
1 'polypeptide(L)'
;MWRHLHGVTVPQAVVAVAVRIGFLHADLGQTLLRVLEVDPADAIDAVEAAVNSGGLVLVETPREAHWERKSIEVNWVKFSSRWDLLWALARASKGGGSVDAFTLRERNEGDPKFVTKRKCRLVNTVGFPLTLADCVVSAGSGTYRIDVPRDRVRVFERGVGDEVREWTP
;
A
#
# COMPACT_ATOMS: atom_id res chain seq x y z
N MET A 1 13.94 12.23 4.61
CA MET A 1 13.38 11.01 5.26
C MET A 1 11.86 10.96 5.17
N TRP A 2 11.10 11.88 5.78
CA TRP A 2 9.62 11.87 5.76
C TRP A 2 9.02 11.80 4.34
N ARG A 3 9.56 12.60 3.41
CA ARG A 3 9.23 12.53 1.97
C ARG A 3 9.30 11.11 1.40
N HIS A 4 10.40 10.41 1.70
CA HIS A 4 10.64 9.05 1.26
C HIS A 4 9.90 8.02 2.08
N LEU A 5 9.27 8.35 3.20
CA LEU A 5 8.45 7.40 3.96
C LEU A 5 6.97 7.54 3.60
N HIS A 6 6.54 8.72 3.18
CA HIS A 6 5.13 9.04 2.98
C HIS A 6 4.75 9.43 1.54
N GLY A 7 5.69 9.40 0.59
CA GLY A 7 5.40 9.64 -0.83
C GLY A 7 4.93 11.07 -1.14
N VAL A 8 5.12 11.99 -0.22
CA VAL A 8 4.67 13.39 -0.29
C VAL A 8 5.72 14.27 -0.96
N THR A 9 5.35 15.49 -1.36
CA THR A 9 6.30 16.51 -1.84
C THR A 9 7.20 17.01 -0.70
N VAL A 10 8.30 17.72 -1.02
CA VAL A 10 9.17 18.31 0.01
C VAL A 10 8.42 19.29 0.92
N PRO A 11 7.62 20.25 0.40
CA PRO A 11 6.83 21.15 1.25
C PRO A 11 5.86 20.42 2.17
N GLN A 12 5.16 19.39 1.67
CA GLN A 12 4.28 18.55 2.47
C GLN A 12 5.03 17.79 3.57
N ALA A 13 6.19 17.24 3.25
CA ALA A 13 7.02 16.56 4.24
C ALA A 13 7.44 17.51 5.36
N VAL A 14 7.82 18.75 5.02
CA VAL A 14 8.21 19.77 6.00
C VAL A 14 7.02 20.16 6.88
N VAL A 15 5.85 20.45 6.29
CA VAL A 15 4.64 20.82 7.04
C VAL A 15 4.18 19.67 7.93
N ALA A 16 4.14 18.44 7.40
CA ALA A 16 3.73 17.27 8.16
C ALA A 16 4.64 16.99 9.36
N VAL A 17 5.96 17.12 9.18
CA VAL A 17 6.93 17.00 10.30
C VAL A 17 6.73 18.14 11.31
N ALA A 18 6.56 19.38 10.86
CA ALA A 18 6.37 20.55 11.73
C ALA A 18 5.11 20.42 12.60
N VAL A 19 4.01 19.90 12.04
CA VAL A 19 2.80 19.60 12.81
C VAL A 19 3.03 18.47 13.80
N ARG A 20 3.69 17.39 13.37
CA ARG A 20 3.96 16.20 14.19
C ARG A 20 4.80 16.49 15.43
N ILE A 21 5.78 17.40 15.30
CA ILE A 21 6.66 17.79 16.42
C ILE A 21 6.08 18.93 17.27
N GLY A 22 4.86 19.39 16.97
CA GLY A 22 4.21 20.50 17.68
C GLY A 22 4.79 21.88 17.39
N PHE A 23 5.66 22.01 16.39
CA PHE A 23 6.16 23.32 15.94
C PHE A 23 5.09 24.14 15.24
N LEU A 24 4.10 23.45 14.65
CA LEU A 24 3.00 24.06 13.92
C LEU A 24 1.66 23.44 14.37
N HIS A 25 0.62 24.26 14.52
CA HIS A 25 -0.74 23.74 14.67
C HIS A 25 -1.25 23.16 13.34
N ALA A 26 -2.08 22.12 13.42
CA ALA A 26 -2.64 21.43 12.24
C ALA A 26 -3.36 22.39 11.27
N ASP A 27 -4.12 23.36 11.80
CA ASP A 27 -4.85 24.35 11.01
C ASP A 27 -3.90 25.25 10.21
N LEU A 28 -2.84 25.74 10.86
CA LEU A 28 -1.77 26.51 10.22
C LEU A 28 -1.02 25.69 9.18
N GLY A 29 -0.89 24.37 9.38
CA GLY A 29 -0.32 23.45 8.40
C GLY A 29 -1.13 23.40 7.12
N GLN A 30 -2.45 23.28 7.24
CA GLN A 30 -3.32 23.31 6.07
C GLN A 30 -3.30 24.67 5.37
N THR A 31 -3.27 25.78 6.11
CA THR A 31 -3.14 27.12 5.52
C THR A 31 -1.82 27.25 4.74
N LEU A 32 -0.70 26.80 5.31
CA LEU A 32 0.61 26.85 4.64
C LEU A 32 0.61 26.03 3.34
N LEU A 33 0.03 24.83 3.34
CA LEU A 33 -0.06 24.02 2.13
C LEU A 33 -0.88 24.70 1.03
N ARG A 34 -2.00 25.35 1.38
CA ARG A 34 -2.80 26.15 0.43
C ARG A 34 -2.04 27.35 -0.12
N VAL A 35 -1.33 28.10 0.74
CA VAL A 35 -0.57 29.29 0.35
C VAL A 35 0.60 28.93 -0.56
N LEU A 36 1.22 27.76 -0.33
CA LEU A 36 2.32 27.28 -1.16
C LEU A 36 1.84 26.76 -2.53
N GLU A 37 0.54 26.82 -2.83
CA GLU A 37 -0.08 26.17 -4.01
C GLU A 37 0.35 24.70 -4.13
N VAL A 38 0.70 24.10 -2.99
CA VAL A 38 1.01 22.69 -2.90
C VAL A 38 -0.34 22.02 -2.77
N ASP A 39 -0.91 21.70 -3.93
CA ASP A 39 -2.03 20.78 -3.99
C ASP A 39 -1.66 19.53 -3.18
N PRO A 40 -2.62 18.81 -2.58
CA PRO A 40 -2.38 17.50 -2.02
C PRO A 40 -1.86 16.63 -3.17
N ALA A 41 -0.52 16.63 -3.31
CA ALA A 41 0.32 16.03 -4.35
C ALA A 41 -0.50 15.45 -5.47
N ASP A 42 -0.45 16.03 -6.68
CA ASP A 42 -1.04 15.44 -7.89
C ASP A 42 -0.87 13.93 -7.77
N ALA A 43 -1.95 13.22 -7.41
CA ALA A 43 -1.78 11.93 -6.75
C ALA A 43 -1.15 10.92 -7.72
N ILE A 44 -1.27 11.25 -9.00
CA ILE A 44 -0.57 10.71 -10.16
C ILE A 44 0.95 10.82 -9.98
N ASP A 45 1.51 11.99 -9.68
CA ASP A 45 2.95 12.18 -9.43
C ASP A 45 3.46 11.35 -8.25
N ALA A 46 2.65 11.24 -7.18
CA ALA A 46 3.01 10.43 -6.01
C ALA A 46 3.03 8.92 -6.35
N VAL A 47 2.05 8.45 -7.12
CA VAL A 47 2.00 7.08 -7.64
C VAL A 47 3.18 6.83 -8.58
N GLU A 48 3.45 7.71 -9.53
CA GLU A 48 4.57 7.58 -10.47
C GLU A 48 5.92 7.56 -9.75
N ALA A 49 6.14 8.45 -8.79
CA ALA A 49 7.34 8.47 -7.96
C ALA A 49 7.50 7.16 -7.17
N ALA A 50 6.40 6.64 -6.61
CA ALA A 50 6.37 5.35 -5.93
C ALA A 50 6.73 4.19 -6.88
N VAL A 51 6.15 4.16 -8.09
CA VAL A 51 6.44 3.13 -9.11
C VAL A 51 7.92 3.19 -9.50
N ASN A 52 8.45 4.38 -9.75
CA ASN A 52 9.85 4.61 -10.14
C ASN A 52 10.85 4.20 -9.05
N SER A 53 10.44 4.26 -7.77
CA SER A 53 11.26 3.75 -6.65
C SER A 53 11.49 2.23 -6.71
N GLY A 54 10.67 1.49 -7.47
CA GLY A 54 10.81 0.05 -7.67
C GLY A 54 10.31 -0.80 -6.50
N GLY A 55 9.47 -0.24 -5.62
CA GLY A 55 8.76 -0.99 -4.57
C GLY A 55 7.51 -1.71 -5.06
N LEU A 56 6.74 -2.26 -4.11
CA LEU A 56 5.35 -2.68 -4.32
C LEU A 56 4.46 -1.46 -4.21
N VAL A 57 3.69 -1.18 -5.26
CA VAL A 57 2.73 -0.08 -5.30
C VAL A 57 1.35 -0.63 -5.63
N LEU A 58 0.35 -0.33 -4.81
CA LEU A 58 -1.05 -0.67 -5.07
C LEU A 58 -1.90 0.59 -5.13
N VAL A 59 -2.77 0.68 -6.14
CA VAL A 59 -3.79 1.73 -6.28
C VAL A 59 -5.16 1.09 -6.20
N GLU A 60 -6.03 1.60 -5.33
CA GLU A 60 -7.35 0.99 -5.07
C GLU A 60 -8.30 1.08 -6.26
N THR A 61 -8.32 2.24 -6.92
CA THR A 61 -9.26 2.56 -8.00
C THR A 61 -8.61 3.48 -9.05
N PRO A 62 -8.47 3.02 -10.31
CA PRO A 62 -8.67 1.62 -10.73
C PRO A 62 -7.71 0.68 -9.99
N ARG A 63 -8.10 -0.60 -9.85
CA ARG A 63 -7.27 -1.60 -9.17
C ARG A 63 -6.01 -1.85 -10.00
N GLU A 64 -4.90 -1.29 -9.55
CA GLU A 64 -3.61 -1.38 -10.23
C GLU A 64 -2.51 -1.79 -9.24
N ALA A 65 -1.59 -2.63 -9.72
CA ALA A 65 -0.45 -3.07 -8.93
C ALA A 65 0.81 -2.94 -9.76
N HIS A 66 1.87 -2.43 -9.14
CA HIS A 66 3.19 -2.31 -9.74
C HIS A 66 4.23 -2.95 -8.84
N TRP A 67 5.21 -3.58 -9.46
CA TRP A 67 6.34 -4.22 -8.80
C TRP A 67 7.60 -3.99 -9.62
N GLU A 68 8.68 -3.56 -8.95
CA GLU A 68 9.98 -3.32 -9.61
C GLU A 68 9.86 -2.44 -10.88
N ARG A 69 9.05 -1.36 -10.79
CA ARG A 69 8.78 -0.39 -11.86
C ARG A 69 7.92 -0.93 -13.02
N LYS A 70 7.35 -2.13 -12.90
CA LYS A 70 6.50 -2.75 -13.93
C LYS A 70 5.07 -2.90 -13.44
N SER A 71 4.11 -2.72 -14.34
CA SER A 71 2.71 -3.07 -14.06
C SER A 71 2.56 -4.59 -13.93
N ILE A 72 1.75 -5.03 -12.98
CA ILE A 72 1.36 -6.42 -12.82
C ILE A 72 0.11 -6.66 -13.67
N GLU A 73 0.28 -7.35 -14.80
CA GLU A 73 -0.77 -7.63 -15.79
C GLU A 73 -1.73 -8.74 -15.34
N VAL A 74 -2.42 -8.51 -14.22
CA VAL A 74 -3.44 -9.40 -13.68
C VAL A 74 -4.80 -8.69 -13.79
N ASN A 75 -5.83 -9.42 -14.22
CA ASN A 75 -7.20 -8.90 -14.20
C ASN A 75 -7.75 -8.88 -12.76
N TRP A 76 -7.47 -7.79 -12.03
CA TRP A 76 -7.85 -7.60 -10.63
C TRP A 76 -9.36 -7.46 -10.40
N VAL A 77 -10.11 -7.09 -11.44
CA VAL A 77 -11.57 -7.07 -11.41
C VAL A 77 -12.12 -8.50 -11.38
N LYS A 78 -11.64 -9.36 -12.29
CA LYS A 78 -12.01 -10.78 -12.35
C LYS A 78 -11.53 -11.55 -11.11
N PHE A 79 -10.37 -11.20 -10.58
CA PHE A 79 -9.74 -11.89 -9.45
C PHE A 79 -9.79 -11.06 -8.16
N SER A 80 -10.98 -10.55 -7.81
CA SER A 80 -11.21 -9.70 -6.63
C SER A 80 -10.65 -10.29 -5.34
N SER A 81 -10.94 -11.56 -5.03
CA SER A 81 -10.40 -12.22 -3.83
C SER A 81 -8.86 -12.29 -3.79
N ARG A 82 -8.18 -12.25 -4.93
CA ARG A 82 -6.70 -12.22 -5.00
C ARG A 82 -6.18 -10.81 -4.77
N TRP A 83 -6.86 -9.83 -5.37
CA TRP A 83 -6.63 -8.41 -5.10
C TRP A 83 -6.76 -8.11 -3.59
N ASP A 84 -7.87 -8.53 -2.97
CA ASP A 84 -8.14 -8.24 -1.56
C ASP A 84 -7.07 -8.84 -0.64
N LEU A 85 -6.54 -10.03 -0.98
CA LEU A 85 -5.43 -10.62 -0.24
C LEU A 85 -4.13 -9.82 -0.43
N LEU A 86 -3.78 -9.47 -1.67
CA LEU A 86 -2.57 -8.68 -1.95
C LEU A 86 -2.63 -7.32 -1.24
N TRP A 87 -3.80 -6.68 -1.26
CA TRP A 87 -4.09 -5.42 -0.58
C TRP A 87 -3.89 -5.51 0.93
N ALA A 88 -4.50 -6.53 1.56
CA ALA A 88 -4.34 -6.78 2.99
C ALA A 88 -2.88 -7.05 3.36
N LEU A 89 -2.19 -7.88 2.58
CA LEU A 89 -0.77 -8.20 2.77
C LEU A 89 0.11 -6.94 2.68
N ALA A 90 -0.14 -6.06 1.70
CA ALA A 90 0.61 -4.81 1.54
C ALA A 90 0.37 -3.83 2.70
N ARG A 91 -0.89 -3.61 3.11
CA ARG A 91 -1.20 -2.76 4.28
C ARG A 91 -0.56 -3.30 5.56
N ALA A 92 -0.72 -4.60 5.82
CA ALA A 92 -0.09 -5.24 6.97
C ALA A 92 1.42 -5.06 6.94
N SER A 93 2.07 -5.34 5.81
CA SER A 93 3.54 -5.26 5.69
C SER A 93 4.05 -3.82 5.84
N LYS A 94 3.33 -2.83 5.29
CA LYS A 94 3.63 -1.41 5.50
C LYS A 94 3.50 -0.99 6.96
N GLY A 95 2.50 -1.52 7.68
CA GLY A 95 2.37 -1.38 9.13
C GLY A 95 3.35 -2.23 9.95
N GLY A 96 4.09 -3.16 9.31
CA GLY A 96 4.98 -4.09 9.99
C GLY A 96 4.33 -5.34 10.57
N GLY A 97 3.08 -5.61 10.23
CA GLY A 97 2.31 -6.77 10.66
C GLY A 97 2.28 -7.89 9.62
N SER A 98 1.36 -8.81 9.85
CA SER A 98 1.07 -9.98 9.01
C SER A 98 -0.43 -10.20 8.89
N VAL A 99 -0.83 -11.04 7.94
CA VAL A 99 -2.22 -11.38 7.67
C VAL A 99 -2.48 -12.85 8.02
N ASP A 100 -3.54 -13.07 8.77
CA ASP A 100 -4.13 -14.36 9.08
C ASP A 100 -5.63 -14.37 8.73
N ALA A 101 -6.35 -15.43 9.10
CA ALA A 101 -7.78 -15.55 8.80
C ALA A 101 -8.64 -14.51 9.53
N PHE A 102 -8.26 -14.12 10.75
CA PHE A 102 -8.95 -13.11 11.55
C PHE A 102 -8.78 -11.71 10.96
N THR A 103 -7.56 -11.38 10.52
CA THR A 103 -7.23 -10.09 9.89
C THR A 103 -8.05 -9.85 8.63
N LEU A 104 -8.35 -10.91 7.89
CA LEU A 104 -9.18 -10.84 6.68
C LEU A 104 -10.70 -10.78 6.98
N ARG A 105 -11.13 -10.93 8.25
CA ARG A 105 -12.54 -10.98 8.69
C ARG A 105 -13.37 -11.98 7.89
N GLU A 106 -12.80 -13.17 7.67
CA GLU A 106 -13.37 -14.17 6.76
C GLU A 106 -14.31 -15.12 7.49
N ARG A 107 -15.44 -15.48 6.86
CA ARG A 107 -16.41 -16.42 7.46
C ARG A 107 -15.82 -17.82 7.73
N ASN A 108 -14.68 -18.14 7.11
CA ASN A 108 -13.99 -19.43 7.22
C ASN A 108 -12.77 -19.39 8.16
N GLU A 109 -12.83 -18.57 9.22
CA GLU A 109 -11.79 -18.47 10.28
C GLU A 109 -11.34 -19.84 10.84
N GLY A 110 -12.19 -20.87 10.77
CA GLY A 110 -11.89 -22.22 11.25
C GLY A 110 -11.03 -23.11 10.34
N ASP A 111 -10.77 -22.78 9.08
CA ASP A 111 -9.87 -23.57 8.22
C ASP A 111 -8.43 -23.02 8.28
N PRO A 112 -7.49 -23.69 8.97
CA PRO A 112 -6.10 -23.22 9.11
C PRO A 112 -5.35 -23.17 7.77
N LYS A 113 -5.83 -23.87 6.73
CA LYS A 113 -5.25 -23.85 5.38
C LYS A 113 -5.89 -22.82 4.47
N PHE A 114 -6.89 -22.07 4.94
CA PHE A 114 -7.62 -21.11 4.11
C PHE A 114 -6.70 -20.04 3.50
N VAL A 115 -5.90 -19.38 4.35
CA VAL A 115 -4.97 -18.33 3.90
C VAL A 115 -3.90 -18.92 2.99
N THR A 116 -3.39 -20.12 3.30
CA THR A 116 -2.45 -20.86 2.45
C THR A 116 -3.01 -21.11 1.05
N LYS A 117 -4.26 -21.58 0.93
CA LYS A 117 -4.92 -21.80 -0.36
C LYS A 117 -5.04 -20.51 -1.16
N ARG A 118 -5.41 -19.39 -0.50
CA ARG A 118 -5.48 -18.08 -1.17
C ARG A 118 -4.11 -17.57 -1.60
N LYS A 119 -3.08 -17.72 -0.76
CA LYS A 119 -1.69 -17.41 -1.11
C LYS A 119 -1.26 -18.18 -2.35
N CYS A 120 -1.47 -19.50 -2.38
CA CYS A 120 -1.17 -20.32 -3.55
C CYS A 120 -1.92 -19.84 -4.81
N ARG A 121 -3.21 -19.51 -4.69
CA ARG A 121 -3.99 -18.98 -5.83
C ARG A 121 -3.50 -17.61 -6.29
N LEU A 122 -3.08 -16.73 -5.38
CA LEU A 122 -2.52 -15.42 -5.70
C LEU A 122 -1.21 -15.58 -6.48
N VAL A 123 -0.21 -16.27 -5.91
CA VAL A 123 1.12 -16.37 -6.50
C VAL A 123 1.15 -17.18 -7.80
N ASN A 124 0.22 -18.10 -7.99
CA ASN A 124 0.08 -18.87 -9.23
C ASN A 124 -0.86 -18.20 -10.26
N THR A 125 -1.25 -16.94 -10.05
CA THR A 125 -2.04 -16.21 -11.04
C THR A 125 -1.17 -15.86 -12.24
N VAL A 126 -1.65 -16.15 -13.45
CA VAL A 126 -0.99 -15.73 -14.69
C VAL A 126 -0.80 -14.21 -14.67
N GLY A 127 0.43 -13.75 -14.89
CA GLY A 127 0.82 -12.33 -14.83
C GLY A 127 1.36 -11.88 -13.46
N PHE A 128 1.23 -12.69 -12.41
CA PHE A 128 1.80 -12.37 -11.10
C PHE A 128 3.33 -12.55 -11.10
N PRO A 129 4.14 -11.57 -10.67
CA PRO A 129 5.60 -11.67 -10.72
C PRO A 129 6.13 -12.74 -9.76
N LEU A 130 7.04 -13.59 -10.25
CA LEU A 130 7.71 -14.60 -9.42
C LEU A 130 8.54 -13.95 -8.31
N THR A 131 9.22 -12.84 -8.60
CA THR A 131 10.02 -12.10 -7.61
C THR A 131 9.18 -11.55 -6.46
N LEU A 132 7.93 -11.13 -6.74
CA LEU A 132 6.98 -10.73 -5.69
C LEU A 132 6.41 -11.94 -4.95
N ALA A 133 6.18 -13.07 -5.65
CA ALA A 133 5.70 -14.30 -5.03
C ALA A 133 6.68 -14.85 -3.99
N ASP A 134 7.98 -14.75 -4.26
CA ASP A 134 9.06 -15.14 -3.35
C ASP A 134 9.09 -14.26 -2.09
N CYS A 135 8.69 -12.99 -2.19
CA CYS A 135 8.53 -12.11 -1.05
C CYS A 135 7.31 -12.45 -0.17
N VAL A 136 6.35 -13.26 -0.63
CA VAL A 136 5.19 -13.65 0.20
C VAL A 136 5.55 -14.84 1.09
N VAL A 137 6.04 -14.53 2.28
CA VAL A 137 6.59 -15.51 3.25
C VAL A 137 5.60 -15.82 4.37
N SER A 138 5.76 -17.00 4.97
CA SER A 138 5.01 -17.37 6.19
C SER A 138 5.60 -16.65 7.40
N ALA A 139 4.74 -16.11 8.26
CA ALA A 139 5.09 -15.52 9.56
C ALA A 139 4.60 -16.37 10.74
N GLY A 140 4.13 -17.58 10.47
CA GLY A 140 3.50 -18.49 11.43
C GLY A 140 2.47 -19.39 10.76
N SER A 141 1.91 -20.34 11.51
CA SER A 141 0.86 -21.23 11.00
C SER A 141 -0.32 -20.41 10.50
N GLY A 142 -0.72 -20.59 9.24
CA GLY A 142 -1.83 -19.84 8.62
C GLY A 142 -1.61 -18.34 8.45
N THR A 143 -0.40 -17.83 8.71
CA THR A 143 -0.10 -16.40 8.77
C THR A 143 0.98 -16.04 7.74
N TYR A 144 0.77 -14.95 6.99
CA TYR A 144 1.64 -14.53 5.89
C TYR A 144 1.93 -13.03 5.90
N ARG A 145 3.07 -12.63 5.35
CA ARG A 145 3.45 -11.23 5.16
C ARG A 145 4.22 -11.07 3.85
N ILE A 146 4.43 -9.83 3.43
CA ILE A 146 5.35 -9.50 2.35
C ILE A 146 6.69 -9.10 2.98
N ASP A 147 7.75 -9.83 2.64
CA ASP A 147 9.12 -9.56 3.06
C ASP A 147 9.76 -8.48 2.19
N VAL A 148 9.12 -7.30 2.17
CA VAL A 148 9.59 -6.11 1.47
C VAL A 148 9.73 -4.99 2.50
N PRO A 149 10.84 -4.21 2.49
CA PRO A 149 11.01 -3.08 3.38
C PRO A 149 9.79 -2.14 3.37
N ARG A 150 9.38 -1.64 4.54
CA ARG A 150 8.13 -0.87 4.70
C ARG A 150 8.07 0.38 3.82
N ASP A 151 9.22 1.03 3.65
CA ASP A 151 9.43 2.20 2.79
C ASP A 151 9.31 1.88 1.29
N ARG A 152 9.43 0.60 0.93
CA ARG A 152 9.20 0.06 -0.43
C ARG A 152 7.80 -0.50 -0.63
N VAL A 153 6.88 -0.38 0.34
CA VAL A 153 5.46 -0.74 0.17
C VAL A 153 4.60 0.51 0.20
N ARG A 154 3.93 0.78 -0.92
CA ARG A 154 3.06 1.94 -1.13
C ARG A 154 1.65 1.46 -1.46
N VAL A 155 0.67 2.05 -0.79
CA VAL A 155 -0.74 1.69 -0.94
C VAL A 155 -1.48 3.00 -1.05
N PHE A 156 -2.23 3.19 -2.13
CA PHE A 156 -2.96 4.41 -2.47
C PHE A 156 -4.45 4.12 -2.52
N GLU A 157 -5.20 4.67 -1.58
CA GLU A 157 -6.66 4.52 -1.46
C GLU A 157 -7.40 5.75 -1.99
N ARG A 158 -8.65 5.58 -2.40
CA ARG A 158 -9.50 6.73 -2.73
C ARG A 158 -10.10 7.34 -1.46
N GLY A 159 -9.87 8.62 -1.26
CA GLY A 159 -10.43 9.45 -0.21
C GLY A 159 -11.80 10.03 -0.54
N VAL A 160 -12.32 10.86 0.36
CA VAL A 160 -13.56 11.60 0.17
C VAL A 160 -13.35 12.62 -0.95
N GLY A 161 -14.21 12.61 -1.97
CA GLY A 161 -14.09 13.53 -3.12
C GLY A 161 -13.28 12.98 -4.30
N ASP A 162 -13.01 11.67 -4.34
CA ASP A 162 -12.26 10.98 -5.40
C ASP A 162 -10.75 11.24 -5.42
N GLU A 163 -10.23 11.92 -4.40
CA GLU A 163 -8.80 12.18 -4.22
C GLU A 163 -8.04 10.88 -3.92
N VAL A 164 -6.96 10.60 -4.64
CA VAL A 164 -6.10 9.45 -4.34
C VAL A 164 -5.11 9.85 -3.25
N ARG A 165 -5.02 9.06 -2.17
CA ARG A 165 -4.15 9.33 -1.03
C ARG A 165 -3.34 8.10 -0.62
N GLU A 166 -2.10 8.31 -0.21
CA GLU A 166 -1.29 7.21 0.32
C GLU A 166 -1.80 6.80 1.71
N TRP A 167 -2.18 5.52 1.87
CA TRP A 167 -2.60 4.97 3.15
C TRP A 167 -1.43 4.95 4.13
N THR A 168 -1.68 5.37 5.37
CA THR A 168 -0.72 5.30 6.48
C THR A 168 -1.32 4.52 7.65
N PRO A 169 -0.54 3.61 8.29
CA PRO A 169 -0.96 2.85 9.46
C PRO A 169 -1.12 3.72 10.72
#